data_AF-X0TZW1-F1
#
_entry.id   AF-X0TZW1-F1
#
_cell.length_a   1.000
_cell.length_b   1.000
_cell.length_c   1.000
_cell.angle_alpha   90.00
_cell.angle_beta   90.00
_cell.angle_gamma   90.00
#
_symmetry.space_group_name_H-M   'P 1'
#
loop_
_entity.id
_entity.type
_entity.pdbx_description
1 polymer ?
#
loop_
_entity_poly.entity_id
_entity_poly.type
_entity_poly.pdbx_seq_one_letter_code
_entity_poly.pdbx_strand_id
1 'polypeptide(L)'
;MSIRRVLVCSIVLLACSRVFGQDYEIRMTRPAKVGQKYRLVASGSSSEQMTMSAGGQVLKSNKSLLTAELVGIVTVLQVDKLKRETKVRLLVSKCLMSMNGKSNKKGALPKGTQVVAQLRDGEEEFLVEGKAVPKDTAKMLGLFITFSTSQVTDDDVFGTKERKKVGDSWAVNSILAAKDLATDGIKIDAENIKGSTTIEKVVVVDGTKCLLLSSKMTIDKA
;
A
#
# COMPACT_ATOMS: atom_id res chain seq x y z
N MET A 1 -43.19 58.06 -44.38
CA MET A 1 -43.18 58.34 -42.93
C MET A 1 -44.01 57.28 -42.23
N SER A 2 -43.38 56.24 -41.67
CA SER A 2 -43.98 55.35 -40.67
C SER A 2 -42.86 54.46 -40.10
N ILE A 3 -42.48 54.76 -38.86
CA ILE A 3 -41.47 54.05 -38.08
C ILE A 3 -42.18 52.94 -37.33
N ARG A 4 -41.81 51.67 -37.56
CA ARG A 4 -42.16 50.56 -36.66
C ARG A 4 -40.90 49.83 -36.22
N ARG A 5 -40.54 50.11 -34.97
CA ARG A 5 -39.60 49.38 -34.13
C ARG A 5 -40.14 47.97 -33.87
N VAL A 6 -39.38 46.92 -34.15
CA VAL A 6 -39.58 45.60 -33.51
C VAL A 6 -38.22 44.93 -33.28
N LEU A 7 -37.83 44.96 -32.01
CA LEU A 7 -37.26 43.87 -31.22
C LEU A 7 -36.06 43.09 -31.77
N VAL A 8 -34.87 43.52 -31.37
CA VAL A 8 -33.64 42.70 -31.39
C VAL A 8 -33.75 41.69 -30.24
N CYS A 9 -34.10 40.44 -30.55
CA CYS A 9 -33.95 39.32 -29.62
C CYS A 9 -32.47 38.98 -29.49
N SER A 10 -31.78 39.63 -28.54
CA SER A 10 -30.45 39.24 -28.11
C SER A 10 -30.57 37.95 -27.30
N ILE A 11 -30.38 36.79 -27.96
CA ILE A 11 -30.10 35.54 -27.26
C ILE A 11 -28.70 35.70 -26.66
N VAL A 12 -28.65 36.15 -25.40
CA VAL A 12 -27.47 35.97 -24.56
C VAL A 12 -27.42 34.48 -24.26
N LEU A 13 -26.72 33.73 -25.11
CA LEU A 13 -26.21 32.41 -24.77
C LEU A 13 -25.30 32.62 -23.55
N LEU A 14 -25.87 32.43 -22.35
CA LEU A 14 -25.08 32.14 -21.17
C LEU A 14 -24.22 30.93 -21.54
N ALA A 15 -22.98 31.19 -21.91
CA ALA A 15 -21.93 30.21 -21.85
C ALA A 15 -21.83 29.82 -20.37
N CYS A 16 -22.58 28.79 -19.99
CA CYS A 16 -22.22 27.94 -18.87
C CYS A 16 -20.82 27.44 -19.20
N SER A 17 -19.83 28.22 -18.78
CA SER A 17 -18.46 27.79 -18.67
C SER A 17 -18.56 26.59 -17.75
N ARG A 18 -18.60 25.39 -18.33
CA ARG A 18 -18.33 24.17 -17.59
C ARG A 18 -16.97 24.47 -16.98
N VAL A 19 -16.95 24.77 -15.69
CA VAL A 19 -15.75 24.64 -14.90
C VAL A 19 -15.39 23.19 -15.09
N PHE A 20 -14.54 22.91 -16.08
CA PHE A 20 -13.95 21.60 -16.26
C PHE A 20 -13.09 21.45 -15.02
N GLY A 21 -13.68 20.86 -13.98
CA GLY A 21 -12.96 20.52 -12.77
C GLY A 21 -11.72 19.77 -13.20
N GLN A 22 -10.57 20.21 -12.70
CA GLN A 22 -9.28 19.58 -12.99
C GLN A 22 -9.43 18.08 -12.74
N ASP A 23 -9.08 17.29 -13.74
CA ASP A 23 -8.97 15.85 -13.61
C ASP A 23 -7.53 15.49 -13.26
N TYR A 24 -7.37 14.29 -12.70
CA TYR A 24 -6.12 13.82 -12.17
C TYR A 24 -5.87 12.41 -12.67
N GLU A 25 -4.63 12.17 -13.08
CA GLU A 25 -4.14 10.82 -13.20
C GLU A 25 -3.80 10.31 -11.79
N ILE A 26 -4.31 9.12 -11.46
CA ILE A 26 -4.03 8.46 -10.19
C ILE A 26 -3.05 7.32 -10.48
N ARG A 27 -1.95 7.26 -9.72
CA ARG A 27 -0.99 6.15 -9.77
C ARG A 27 -0.70 5.68 -8.36
N MET A 28 -1.27 4.53 -7.99
CA MET A 28 -1.02 3.87 -6.71
C MET A 28 0.26 3.05 -6.74
N THR A 29 0.56 2.43 -7.88
CA THR A 29 1.80 1.70 -8.09
C THR A 29 2.97 2.65 -8.20
N ARG A 30 4.07 2.28 -7.55
CA ARG A 30 5.36 2.97 -7.65
C ARG A 30 6.37 2.07 -8.36
N PRO A 31 6.47 2.11 -9.71
CA PRO A 31 7.45 1.34 -10.45
C PRO A 31 8.89 1.64 -9.99
N ALA A 32 9.58 0.62 -9.52
CA ALA A 32 10.97 0.68 -9.11
C ALA A 32 11.91 0.43 -10.30
N LYS A 33 13.15 0.91 -10.15
CA LYS A 33 14.25 0.67 -11.10
C LYS A 33 15.43 0.04 -10.38
N VAL A 34 16.11 -0.90 -11.01
CA VAL A 34 17.37 -1.45 -10.49
C VAL A 34 18.38 -0.32 -10.29
N GLY A 35 19.05 -0.31 -9.14
CA GLY A 35 19.98 0.74 -8.72
C GLY A 35 19.31 1.94 -8.05
N GLN A 36 17.98 2.06 -8.07
CA GLN A 36 17.25 3.09 -7.34
C GLN A 36 17.57 3.01 -5.85
N LYS A 37 17.78 4.18 -5.24
CA LYS A 37 18.01 4.31 -3.80
C LYS A 37 16.95 5.18 -3.17
N TYR A 38 16.49 4.78 -1.99
CA TYR A 38 15.57 5.58 -1.19
C TYR A 38 15.84 5.39 0.29
N ARG A 39 15.47 6.39 1.09
CA ARG A 39 15.58 6.35 2.54
C ARG A 39 14.32 5.70 3.11
N LEU A 40 14.49 4.64 3.86
CA LEU A 40 13.44 4.03 4.67
C LEU A 40 13.51 4.62 6.08
N VAL A 41 12.41 5.16 6.56
CA VAL A 41 12.20 5.59 7.95
C VAL A 41 10.84 5.04 8.36
N ALA A 42 10.84 4.00 9.19
CA ALA A 42 9.61 3.31 9.56
C ALA A 42 9.61 2.93 11.04
N SER A 43 8.42 2.95 11.62
CA SER A 43 8.12 2.38 12.94
C SER A 43 6.84 1.58 12.83
N GLY A 44 6.77 0.45 13.51
CA GLY A 44 5.65 -0.48 13.37
C GLY A 44 5.51 -1.36 14.59
N SER A 45 4.33 -1.96 14.73
CA SER A 45 4.04 -2.95 15.76
C SER A 45 3.16 -4.06 15.21
N SER A 46 3.40 -5.29 15.65
CA SER A 46 2.55 -6.44 15.37
C SER A 46 2.11 -7.08 16.68
N SER A 47 0.81 -7.33 16.82
CA SER A 47 0.23 -8.06 17.95
C SER A 47 -0.40 -9.33 17.43
N GLU A 48 0.09 -10.47 17.89
CA GLU A 48 -0.47 -11.78 17.54
C GLU A 48 -1.01 -12.46 18.80
N GLN A 49 -2.24 -12.96 18.70
CA GLN A 49 -2.87 -13.76 19.75
C GLN A 49 -3.19 -15.13 19.18
N MET A 50 -2.63 -16.17 19.80
CA MET A 50 -2.90 -17.56 19.47
C MET A 50 -3.63 -18.21 20.65
N THR A 51 -4.86 -18.68 20.40
CA THR A 51 -5.66 -19.43 21.36
C THR A 51 -5.87 -20.84 20.82
N MET A 52 -5.40 -21.84 21.56
CA MET A 52 -5.56 -23.26 21.26
C MET A 52 -6.58 -23.86 22.23
N SER A 53 -7.64 -24.46 21.69
CA SER A 53 -8.74 -25.01 22.47
C SER A 53 -8.98 -26.48 22.11
N ALA A 54 -9.31 -27.32 23.10
CA ALA A 54 -9.78 -28.70 22.90
C ALA A 54 -10.93 -29.00 23.85
N GLY A 55 -12.01 -29.62 23.35
CA GLY A 55 -13.19 -29.93 24.15
C GLY A 55 -13.85 -28.71 24.80
N GLY A 56 -13.77 -27.53 24.18
CA GLY A 56 -14.31 -26.28 24.73
C GLY A 56 -13.44 -25.62 25.82
N GLN A 57 -12.31 -26.23 26.20
CA GLN A 57 -11.35 -25.63 27.13
C GLN A 57 -10.17 -25.01 26.38
N VAL A 58 -9.75 -23.83 26.80
CA VAL A 58 -8.53 -23.19 26.31
C VAL A 58 -7.32 -23.90 26.92
N LEU A 59 -6.57 -24.61 26.08
CA LEU A 59 -5.34 -25.31 26.48
C LEU A 59 -4.14 -24.37 26.54
N LYS A 60 -4.09 -23.37 25.65
CA LYS A 60 -2.98 -22.42 25.56
C LYS A 60 -3.45 -21.10 24.97
N SER A 61 -3.08 -20.00 25.59
CA SER A 61 -3.28 -18.66 25.03
C SER A 61 -1.97 -17.90 25.12
N ASN A 62 -1.43 -17.51 23.97
CA ASN A 62 -0.21 -16.72 23.88
C ASN A 62 -0.51 -15.42 23.14
N LYS A 63 -0.17 -14.30 23.76
CA LYS A 63 -0.14 -13.00 23.12
C LYS A 63 1.31 -12.57 22.94
N SER A 64 1.70 -12.20 21.73
CA SER A 64 3.01 -11.61 21.45
C SER A 64 2.81 -10.21 20.87
N LEU A 65 3.61 -9.27 21.36
CA LEU A 65 3.65 -7.90 20.85
C LEU A 65 5.08 -7.61 20.43
N LEU A 66 5.27 -7.33 19.14
CA LEU A 66 6.50 -6.85 18.54
C LEU A 66 6.35 -5.36 18.28
N THR A 67 7.35 -4.56 18.62
CA THR A 67 7.42 -3.15 18.25
C THR A 67 8.81 -2.85 17.73
N ALA A 68 8.92 -2.15 16.60
CA ALA A 68 10.19 -1.93 15.94
C ALA A 68 10.32 -0.54 15.31
N GLU A 69 11.57 -0.14 15.10
CA GLU A 69 11.98 1.02 14.32
C GLU A 69 13.10 0.62 13.37
N LEU A 70 12.95 1.01 12.11
CA LEU A 70 13.93 0.75 11.07
C LEU A 70 14.25 2.04 10.31
N VAL A 71 15.53 2.37 10.26
CA VAL A 71 16.06 3.46 9.44
C VAL A 71 17.21 2.92 8.62
N GLY A 72 17.20 3.17 7.31
CA GLY A 72 18.29 2.82 6.44
C GLY A 72 18.12 3.34 5.02
N ILE A 73 19.10 3.00 4.18
CA ILE A 73 19.04 3.26 2.75
C ILE A 73 18.77 1.94 2.04
N VAL A 74 17.67 1.88 1.31
CA VAL A 74 17.33 0.74 0.46
C VAL A 74 17.90 0.99 -0.93
N THR A 75 18.53 -0.03 -1.51
CA THR A 75 18.96 -0.07 -2.91
C THR A 75 18.25 -1.22 -3.60
N VAL A 76 17.52 -0.92 -4.67
CA VAL A 76 16.81 -1.93 -5.47
C VAL A 76 17.82 -2.73 -6.28
N LEU A 77 17.80 -4.06 -6.13
CA LEU A 77 18.72 -4.96 -6.83
C LEU A 77 18.03 -5.71 -7.95
N GLN A 78 16.77 -6.09 -7.78
CA GLN A 78 15.96 -6.76 -8.81
C GLN A 78 14.51 -6.28 -8.75
N VAL A 79 13.86 -6.31 -9.90
CA VAL A 79 12.43 -6.01 -10.06
C VAL A 79 11.76 -7.07 -10.92
N ASP A 80 10.45 -7.24 -10.75
CA ASP A 80 9.63 -8.11 -11.60
C ASP A 80 9.16 -7.43 -12.90
N LYS A 81 8.28 -8.12 -13.64
CA LYS A 81 7.67 -7.61 -14.88
C LYS A 81 6.78 -6.38 -14.66
N LEU A 82 6.18 -6.25 -13.47
CA LEU A 82 5.36 -5.10 -13.04
C LEU A 82 6.21 -3.97 -12.45
N LYS A 83 7.55 -4.11 -12.46
CA LYS A 83 8.51 -3.16 -11.89
C LYS A 83 8.38 -3.02 -10.36
N ARG A 84 7.90 -4.05 -9.67
CA ARG A 84 7.93 -4.11 -8.21
C ARG A 84 9.26 -4.69 -7.74
N GLU A 85 9.69 -4.28 -6.57
CA GLU A 85 10.92 -4.77 -5.96
C GLU A 85 10.77 -6.26 -5.64
N THR A 86 11.76 -7.07 -6.04
CA THR A 86 11.82 -8.50 -5.66
C THR A 86 13.12 -8.86 -4.94
N LYS A 87 14.09 -7.95 -4.97
CA LYS A 87 15.33 -8.04 -4.21
C LYS A 87 15.86 -6.65 -3.93
N VAL A 88 16.17 -6.39 -2.67
CA VAL A 88 16.75 -5.12 -2.23
C VAL A 88 17.92 -5.34 -1.27
N ARG A 89 18.80 -4.34 -1.19
CA ARG A 89 19.82 -4.23 -0.15
C ARG A 89 19.48 -3.07 0.76
N LEU A 90 19.34 -3.34 2.06
CA LEU A 90 19.20 -2.34 3.10
C LEU A 90 20.55 -2.11 3.79
N LEU A 91 21.03 -0.87 3.77
CA LEU A 91 22.11 -0.41 4.63
C LEU A 91 21.52 0.17 5.93
N VAL A 92 21.68 -0.56 7.03
CA VAL A 92 21.07 -0.22 8.32
C VAL A 92 21.74 1.02 8.93
N SER A 93 20.92 2.02 9.26
CA SER A 93 21.33 3.18 10.06
C SER A 93 20.86 3.08 11.52
N LYS A 94 19.64 2.56 11.73
CA LYS A 94 19.03 2.29 13.03
C LYS A 94 18.11 1.07 12.91
N CYS A 95 18.21 0.14 13.84
CA CYS A 95 17.35 -1.05 13.86
C CYS A 95 17.07 -1.45 15.30
N LEU A 96 15.91 -1.06 15.81
CA LEU A 96 15.51 -1.31 17.20
C LEU A 96 14.27 -2.19 17.23
N MET A 97 14.23 -3.16 18.16
CA MET A 97 13.04 -3.97 18.38
C MET A 97 12.78 -4.20 19.87
N SER A 98 11.52 -4.37 20.23
CA SER A 98 11.08 -4.87 21.54
C SER A 98 10.04 -5.97 21.35
N MET A 99 10.08 -6.96 22.25
CA MET A 99 9.12 -8.06 22.29
C MET A 99 8.40 -8.12 23.65
N ASN A 100 7.16 -8.59 23.61
CA ASN A 100 6.29 -8.82 24.78
C ASN A 100 6.06 -7.56 25.62
N GLY A 101 5.89 -6.42 24.95
CA GLY A 101 5.54 -5.15 25.62
C GLY A 101 6.63 -4.58 26.53
N LYS A 102 7.87 -5.08 26.45
CA LYS A 102 9.01 -4.47 27.16
C LYS A 102 9.22 -3.04 26.65
N SER A 103 9.39 -2.08 27.55
CA SER A 103 9.60 -0.68 27.19
C SER A 103 10.93 -0.44 26.47
N ASN A 104 11.96 -1.23 26.80
CA ASN A 104 13.30 -1.03 26.27
C ASN A 104 13.49 -1.73 24.92
N LYS A 105 13.54 -0.95 23.84
CA LYS A 105 13.93 -1.46 22.51
C LYS A 105 15.43 -1.80 22.53
N LYS A 106 15.78 -3.01 22.10
CA LYS A 106 17.17 -3.46 21.91
C LYS A 106 17.58 -3.29 20.46
N GLY A 107 18.87 -3.08 20.21
CA GLY A 107 19.42 -3.12 18.85
C GLY A 107 19.24 -4.51 18.25
N ALA A 108 18.47 -4.63 17.17
CA ALA A 108 18.26 -5.89 16.46
C ALA A 108 19.38 -6.16 15.46
N LEU A 109 19.87 -5.10 14.80
CA LEU A 109 21.01 -5.14 13.89
C LEU A 109 21.92 -3.93 14.13
N PRO A 110 23.26 -4.11 14.10
CA PRO A 110 24.21 -3.01 14.19
C PRO A 110 24.05 -2.00 13.05
N LYS A 111 24.41 -0.73 13.31
CA LYS A 111 24.58 0.28 12.26
C LYS A 111 25.65 -0.18 11.27
N GLY A 112 25.41 0.03 9.98
CA GLY A 112 26.31 -0.37 8.89
C GLY A 112 26.05 -1.78 8.36
N THR A 113 25.19 -2.57 9.03
CA THR A 113 24.81 -3.90 8.54
C THR A 113 24.16 -3.80 7.16
N GLN A 114 24.61 -4.64 6.23
CA GLN A 114 23.97 -4.81 4.93
C GLN A 114 23.06 -6.03 4.97
N VAL A 115 21.75 -5.78 4.90
CA VAL A 115 20.74 -6.84 4.79
C VAL A 115 20.35 -6.96 3.33
N VAL A 116 20.33 -8.18 2.79
CA VAL A 116 19.70 -8.49 1.51
C VAL A 116 18.33 -9.09 1.80
N ALA A 117 17.27 -8.41 1.39
CA ALA A 117 15.90 -8.94 1.43
C ALA A 117 15.52 -9.36 0.01
N GLN A 118 14.96 -10.56 -0.14
CA GLN A 118 14.58 -11.09 -1.45
C GLN A 118 13.36 -11.99 -1.36
N LEU A 119 12.56 -11.99 -2.43
CA LEU A 119 11.52 -12.98 -2.65
C LEU A 119 12.13 -14.20 -3.33
N ARG A 120 12.10 -15.35 -2.67
CA ARG A 120 12.63 -16.62 -3.16
C ARG A 120 11.60 -17.73 -2.96
N ASP A 121 11.23 -18.40 -4.05
CA ASP A 121 10.25 -19.50 -4.03
C ASP A 121 8.89 -19.12 -3.40
N GLY A 122 8.51 -17.84 -3.55
CA GLY A 122 7.27 -17.28 -2.98
C GLY A 122 7.39 -16.79 -1.53
N GLU A 123 8.53 -16.99 -0.89
CA GLU A 123 8.78 -16.63 0.51
C GLU A 123 9.81 -15.49 0.63
N GLU A 124 9.66 -14.68 1.67
CA GLU A 124 10.60 -13.61 1.96
C GLU A 124 11.81 -14.13 2.73
N GLU A 125 13.01 -13.84 2.21
CA GLU A 125 14.28 -14.23 2.83
C GLU A 125 15.11 -12.98 3.17
N PHE A 126 15.64 -12.93 4.39
CA PHE A 126 16.50 -11.85 4.88
C PHE A 126 17.89 -12.39 5.23
N LEU A 127 18.92 -11.88 4.56
CA LEU A 127 20.29 -12.37 4.64
C LEU A 127 21.25 -11.29 5.12
N VAL A 128 22.18 -11.65 6.00
CA VAL A 128 23.38 -10.86 6.34
C VAL A 128 24.59 -11.71 6.04
N GLU A 129 25.52 -11.20 5.24
CA GLU A 129 26.72 -11.95 4.79
C GLU A 129 26.37 -13.32 4.17
N GLY A 130 25.24 -13.40 3.48
CA GLY A 130 24.74 -14.64 2.84
C GLY A 130 24.09 -15.64 3.79
N LYS A 131 23.95 -15.33 5.08
CA LYS A 131 23.29 -16.19 6.08
C LYS A 131 21.94 -15.62 6.48
N ALA A 132 20.96 -16.51 6.68
CA ALA A 132 19.65 -16.13 7.20
C ALA A 132 19.79 -15.44 8.57
N VAL A 133 19.07 -14.33 8.74
CA VAL A 133 18.98 -13.64 10.03
C VAL A 133 18.15 -14.47 11.03
N PRO A 134 18.29 -14.25 12.35
CA PRO A 134 17.45 -14.90 13.34
C PRO A 134 15.95 -14.64 13.12
N LYS A 135 15.10 -15.61 13.46
CA LYS A 135 13.64 -15.57 13.20
C LYS A 135 12.97 -14.28 13.68
N ASP A 136 13.28 -13.81 14.89
CA ASP A 136 12.68 -12.58 15.44
C ASP A 136 13.13 -11.34 14.65
N THR A 137 14.36 -11.35 14.14
CA THR A 137 14.87 -10.28 13.27
C THR A 137 14.20 -10.32 11.90
N ALA A 138 14.03 -11.51 11.32
CA ALA A 138 13.29 -11.68 10.06
C ALA A 138 11.85 -11.18 10.18
N LYS A 139 11.14 -11.59 11.25
CA LYS A 139 9.78 -11.14 11.55
C LYS A 139 9.69 -9.61 11.68
N MET A 140 10.67 -8.99 12.32
CA MET A 140 10.73 -7.53 12.44
C MET A 140 10.99 -6.85 11.10
N LEU A 141 11.90 -7.37 10.27
CA LEU A 141 12.17 -6.82 8.94
C LEU A 141 10.95 -6.94 8.02
N GLY A 142 10.22 -8.05 8.11
CA GLY A 142 8.96 -8.27 7.37
C GLY A 142 7.82 -7.33 7.77
N LEU A 143 7.95 -6.53 8.84
CA LEU A 143 6.99 -5.44 9.10
C LEU A 143 7.17 -4.24 8.16
N PHE A 144 8.33 -4.12 7.52
CA PHE A 144 8.73 -2.91 6.80
C PHE A 144 9.16 -3.16 5.36
N ILE A 145 9.63 -4.36 5.06
CA ILE A 145 10.06 -4.77 3.73
C ILE A 145 9.19 -5.96 3.35
N THR A 146 8.23 -5.72 2.47
CA THR A 146 7.34 -6.76 1.96
C THR A 146 7.43 -6.83 0.44
N PHE A 147 7.20 -8.03 -0.11
CA PHE A 147 7.17 -8.28 -1.54
C PHE A 147 5.84 -8.93 -1.93
N SER A 148 5.18 -8.40 -2.96
CA SER A 148 3.96 -8.99 -3.50
C SER A 148 4.28 -10.08 -4.53
N THR A 149 3.61 -11.23 -4.43
CA THR A 149 3.63 -12.31 -5.43
C THR A 149 2.50 -12.18 -6.45
N SER A 150 1.54 -11.27 -6.21
CA SER A 150 0.38 -11.01 -7.06
C SER A 150 0.77 -10.67 -8.50
N GLN A 151 -0.08 -11.01 -9.47
CA GLN A 151 0.15 -10.64 -10.88
C GLN A 151 -0.70 -9.43 -11.31
N VAL A 152 -1.33 -8.76 -10.34
CA VAL A 152 -2.09 -7.52 -10.55
C VAL A 152 -1.45 -6.39 -9.73
N THR A 153 -1.72 -5.16 -10.13
CA THR A 153 -1.27 -3.96 -9.40
C THR A 153 -2.41 -3.34 -8.59
N ASP A 154 -2.07 -2.49 -7.62
CA ASP A 154 -3.07 -1.69 -6.91
C ASP A 154 -3.88 -0.84 -7.88
N ASP A 155 -3.27 -0.31 -8.95
CA ASP A 155 -3.99 0.45 -9.96
C ASP A 155 -5.04 -0.40 -10.72
N ASP A 156 -4.77 -1.70 -10.90
CA ASP A 156 -5.71 -2.63 -11.50
C ASP A 156 -6.88 -2.94 -10.55
N VAL A 157 -6.59 -3.17 -9.26
CA VAL A 157 -7.58 -3.49 -8.22
C VAL A 157 -8.47 -2.29 -7.91
N PHE A 158 -7.87 -1.12 -7.73
CA PHE A 158 -8.58 0.10 -7.38
C PHE A 158 -9.06 0.89 -8.60
N GLY A 159 -8.80 0.45 -9.83
CA GLY A 159 -9.43 0.97 -11.05
C GLY A 159 -9.00 2.39 -11.45
N THR A 160 -7.72 2.71 -11.32
CA THR A 160 -7.16 4.08 -11.44
C THR A 160 -6.63 4.43 -12.84
N LYS A 161 -6.83 3.56 -13.84
CA LYS A 161 -6.29 3.74 -15.21
C LYS A 161 -6.85 4.95 -15.96
N GLU A 162 -8.05 5.39 -15.59
CA GLU A 162 -8.69 6.56 -16.16
C GLU A 162 -8.46 7.78 -15.27
N ARG A 163 -8.35 8.96 -15.88
CA ARG A 163 -8.29 10.22 -15.14
C ARG A 163 -9.64 10.47 -14.45
N LYS A 164 -9.59 10.93 -13.20
CA LYS A 164 -10.76 11.20 -12.35
C LYS A 164 -10.71 12.60 -11.77
N LYS A 165 -11.85 13.20 -11.49
CA LYS A 165 -11.98 14.52 -10.85
C LYS A 165 -12.18 14.37 -9.35
N VAL A 166 -11.91 15.45 -8.61
CA VAL A 166 -12.32 15.53 -7.19
C VAL A 166 -13.83 15.33 -7.10
N GLY A 167 -14.24 14.43 -6.20
CA GLY A 167 -15.63 13.99 -6.01
C GLY A 167 -16.02 12.76 -6.81
N ASP A 168 -15.25 12.36 -7.83
CA ASP A 168 -15.55 11.13 -8.56
C ASP A 168 -15.38 9.91 -7.64
N SER A 169 -16.33 8.98 -7.76
CA SER A 169 -16.32 7.69 -7.08
C SER A 169 -16.54 6.57 -8.10
N TRP A 170 -15.81 5.48 -7.99
CA TRP A 170 -15.88 4.35 -8.91
C TRP A 170 -15.71 3.02 -8.18
N ALA A 171 -16.22 1.94 -8.78
CA ALA A 171 -16.15 0.61 -8.20
C ALA A 171 -14.70 0.07 -8.21
N VAL A 172 -14.35 -0.70 -7.17
CA VAL A 172 -13.16 -1.55 -7.20
C VAL A 172 -13.36 -2.69 -8.18
N ASN A 173 -12.27 -3.18 -8.78
CA ASN A 173 -12.31 -4.35 -9.64
C ASN A 173 -12.34 -5.63 -8.79
N SER A 174 -13.53 -6.13 -8.47
CA SER A 174 -13.72 -7.28 -7.58
C SER A 174 -13.06 -8.57 -8.08
N ILE A 175 -13.01 -8.78 -9.40
CA ILE A 175 -12.34 -9.94 -10.01
C ILE A 175 -10.83 -9.89 -9.73
N LEU A 176 -10.22 -8.73 -9.92
CA LEU A 176 -8.77 -8.56 -9.69
C LEU A 176 -8.45 -8.50 -8.19
N ALA A 177 -9.34 -7.94 -7.37
CA ALA A 177 -9.23 -7.99 -5.91
C ALA A 177 -9.24 -9.45 -5.39
N ALA A 178 -10.16 -10.29 -5.87
CA ALA A 178 -10.21 -11.71 -5.49
C ALA A 178 -8.92 -12.45 -5.89
N LYS A 179 -8.38 -12.14 -7.07
CA LYS A 179 -7.12 -12.71 -7.56
C LYS A 179 -5.92 -12.27 -6.71
N ASP A 180 -5.90 -11.01 -6.29
CA ASP A 180 -4.86 -10.46 -5.42
C ASP A 180 -4.89 -11.13 -4.04
N LEU A 181 -6.05 -11.18 -3.40
CA LEU A 181 -6.28 -11.82 -2.09
C LEU A 181 -5.93 -13.32 -2.08
N ALA A 182 -6.14 -14.02 -3.20
CA ALA A 182 -5.78 -15.43 -3.33
C ALA A 182 -4.27 -15.66 -3.17
N THR A 183 -3.43 -14.65 -3.42
CA THR A 183 -1.98 -14.76 -3.22
C THR A 183 -1.57 -14.79 -1.74
N ASP A 184 -2.44 -14.26 -0.87
CA ASP A 184 -2.32 -14.36 0.59
C ASP A 184 -3.08 -15.59 1.16
N GLY A 185 -3.52 -16.49 0.28
CA GLY A 185 -4.29 -17.69 0.65
C GLY A 185 -5.76 -17.44 0.95
N ILE A 186 -6.25 -16.21 0.74
CA ILE A 186 -7.63 -15.83 0.99
C ILE A 186 -8.45 -16.03 -0.30
N LYS A 187 -9.18 -17.15 -0.37
CA LYS A 187 -10.04 -17.49 -1.53
C LYS A 187 -11.45 -16.96 -1.29
N ILE A 188 -11.87 -15.99 -2.10
CA ILE A 188 -13.19 -15.35 -2.05
C ILE A 188 -13.71 -15.23 -3.49
N ASP A 189 -15.00 -15.49 -3.70
CA ASP A 189 -15.65 -15.23 -4.99
C ASP A 189 -15.83 -13.72 -5.22
N ALA A 190 -15.55 -13.26 -6.43
CA ALA A 190 -15.59 -11.83 -6.77
C ALA A 190 -16.95 -11.16 -6.49
N GLU A 191 -18.05 -11.92 -6.53
CA GLU A 191 -19.39 -11.43 -6.19
C GLU A 191 -19.56 -11.04 -4.72
N ASN A 192 -18.73 -11.60 -3.83
CA ASN A 192 -18.70 -11.30 -2.41
C ASN A 192 -17.77 -10.12 -2.08
N ILE A 193 -17.13 -9.52 -3.08
CA ILE A 193 -16.30 -8.33 -2.92
C ILE A 193 -17.04 -7.14 -3.50
N LYS A 194 -17.33 -6.15 -2.64
CA LYS A 194 -17.92 -4.87 -3.02
C LYS A 194 -17.07 -3.75 -2.50
N GLY A 195 -16.93 -2.69 -3.28
CA GLY A 195 -16.18 -1.54 -2.82
C GLY A 195 -16.16 -0.40 -3.81
N SER A 196 -15.73 0.75 -3.33
CA SER A 196 -15.54 1.94 -4.15
C SER A 196 -14.32 2.73 -3.68
N THR A 197 -13.73 3.47 -4.63
CA THR A 197 -12.67 4.44 -4.39
C THR A 197 -13.15 5.82 -4.82
N THR A 198 -12.77 6.85 -4.07
CA THR A 198 -13.20 8.24 -4.30
C THR A 198 -12.01 9.19 -4.21
N ILE A 199 -11.93 10.20 -5.08
CA ILE A 199 -11.06 11.37 -4.84
C ILE A 199 -11.82 12.33 -3.92
N GLU A 200 -11.46 12.37 -2.64
CA GLU A 200 -12.13 13.24 -1.66
C GLU A 200 -11.84 14.71 -1.94
N LYS A 201 -10.56 15.06 -2.06
CA LYS A 201 -10.08 16.44 -2.25
C LYS A 201 -8.59 16.47 -2.57
N VAL A 202 -8.11 17.66 -2.94
CA VAL A 202 -6.67 17.99 -2.94
C VAL A 202 -6.30 18.50 -1.56
N VAL A 203 -5.20 17.98 -0.99
CA VAL A 203 -4.60 18.43 0.26
C VAL A 203 -3.16 18.86 0.05
N VAL A 204 -2.61 19.64 0.97
CA VAL A 204 -1.18 20.01 0.97
C VAL A 204 -0.49 19.27 2.11
N VAL A 205 0.53 18.49 1.79
CA VAL A 205 1.37 17.75 2.75
C VAL A 205 2.81 18.20 2.53
N ASP A 206 3.44 18.79 3.55
CA ASP A 206 4.80 19.33 3.48
C ASP A 206 5.05 20.23 2.25
N GLY A 207 4.08 21.10 1.94
CA GLY A 207 4.14 22.02 0.79
C GLY A 207 3.85 21.36 -0.57
N THR A 208 3.63 20.05 -0.62
CA THR A 208 3.29 19.30 -1.85
C THR A 208 1.79 19.10 -1.96
N LYS A 209 1.20 19.43 -3.13
CA LYS A 209 -0.20 19.13 -3.42
C LYS A 209 -0.37 17.62 -3.66
N CYS A 210 -1.24 16.99 -2.90
CA CYS A 210 -1.53 15.56 -2.93
C CYS A 210 -3.04 15.32 -3.11
N LEU A 211 -3.40 14.19 -3.70
CA LEU A 211 -4.79 13.71 -3.72
C LEU A 211 -5.07 12.94 -2.43
N LEU A 212 -6.17 13.29 -1.76
CA LEU A 212 -6.74 12.45 -0.71
C LEU A 212 -7.70 11.46 -1.37
N LEU A 213 -7.31 10.19 -1.39
CA LEU A 213 -8.14 9.08 -1.85
C LEU A 213 -8.75 8.36 -0.65
N SER A 214 -10.01 7.96 -0.75
CA SER A 214 -10.64 7.03 0.18
C SER A 214 -11.08 5.79 -0.58
N SER A 215 -10.89 4.62 0.02
CA SER A 215 -11.38 3.36 -0.52
C SER A 215 -12.09 2.59 0.59
N LYS A 216 -13.29 2.09 0.29
CA LYS A 216 -14.03 1.19 1.17
C LYS A 216 -14.26 -0.12 0.43
N MET A 217 -13.87 -1.22 1.06
CA MET A 217 -14.11 -2.56 0.55
C MET A 217 -14.78 -3.40 1.64
N THR A 218 -15.78 -4.17 1.24
CA THR A 218 -16.47 -5.15 2.06
C THR A 218 -16.30 -6.50 1.39
N ILE A 219 -15.91 -7.47 2.19
CA ILE A 219 -15.75 -8.86 1.81
C ILE A 219 -16.75 -9.63 2.65
N ASP A 220 -17.80 -10.12 1.99
CA ASP A 220 -18.77 -10.97 2.64
C ASP A 220 -18.25 -12.42 2.62
N LYS A 221 -18.53 -13.17 3.68
CA LYS A 221 -18.24 -14.60 3.69
C LYS A 221 -19.35 -15.30 2.89
N ALA A 222 -18.95 -16.17 1.96
CA ALA A 222 -19.88 -17.13 1.36
C ALA A 222 -20.51 -18.03 2.44
#